data_AF-A0AA50CJU0-F1
#
_entry.id   AF-A0AA50CJU0-F1
#
_cell.length_a   1.000
_cell.length_b   1.000
_cell.length_c   1.000
_cell.angle_alpha   90.00
_cell.angle_beta   90.00
_cell.angle_gamma   90.00
#
_symmetry.space_group_name_H-M   'P 1'
#
loop_
_entity.id
_entity.type
_entity.pdbx_description
1 polymer ?
#
loop_
_entity_poly.entity_id
_entity_poly.type
_entity_poly.pdbx_seq_one_letter_code
_entity_poly.pdbx_strand_id
1 'polypeptide(L)'
;MILLRLAGLGVVLGLSALAQPSFAKDAAPIPSCAMSGSKSVFIGGAPALRLSDVVNCPPELYEIVPSIMIEGQPMVKFRSGAGEKGNCTASGEETVMAEGGQTSRLGDVSCSQN
;
A
#
# COMPACT_ATOMS: atom_id res chain seq x y z
N MET A 1 -2.42 -18.09 -77.30
CA MET A 1 -1.30 -18.88 -76.75
C MET A 1 -0.35 -17.86 -76.16
N ILE A 2 -0.15 -17.64 -74.85
CA ILE A 2 -0.18 -18.44 -73.61
C ILE A 2 -0.41 -17.38 -72.49
N LEU A 3 -1.49 -17.43 -71.68
CA LEU A 3 -1.52 -17.92 -70.28
C LEU A 3 -0.35 -17.37 -69.42
N LEU A 4 -0.46 -16.77 -68.23
CA LEU A 4 -1.50 -16.76 -67.20
C LEU A 4 -1.12 -15.72 -66.12
N ARG A 5 -2.14 -15.05 -65.60
CA ARG A 5 -2.28 -14.27 -64.35
C ARG A 5 -1.22 -14.42 -63.24
N LEU A 6 -0.74 -13.29 -62.70
CA LEU A 6 -0.63 -13.08 -61.25
C LEU A 6 -1.15 -11.68 -60.90
N ALA A 7 -2.39 -11.67 -60.41
CA ALA A 7 -2.97 -10.60 -59.64
C ALA A 7 -2.39 -10.63 -58.22
N GLY A 8 -2.32 -9.47 -57.56
CA GLY A 8 -2.63 -9.44 -56.13
C GLY A 8 -1.84 -8.47 -55.28
N LEU A 9 -2.52 -7.38 -54.91
CA LEU A 9 -2.54 -6.74 -53.58
C LEU A 9 -1.20 -6.31 -52.98
N GLY A 10 -0.95 -5.02 -52.74
CA GLY A 10 -1.80 -4.14 -51.94
C GLY A 10 -1.14 -3.94 -50.57
N VAL A 11 -0.39 -2.84 -50.45
CA VAL A 11 0.16 -2.35 -49.18
C VAL A 11 -0.99 -1.94 -48.28
N VAL A 12 -1.14 -2.57 -47.11
CA VAL A 12 -1.79 -1.94 -45.95
C VAL A 12 -1.13 -2.42 -44.66
N LEU A 13 -0.55 -1.46 -43.95
CA LEU A 13 -0.16 -1.51 -42.54
C LEU A 13 -1.25 -2.15 -41.66
N GLY A 14 -0.85 -3.05 -40.77
CA GLY A 14 -1.72 -3.53 -39.70
C GLY A 14 -0.90 -4.08 -38.55
N LEU A 15 -0.34 -3.17 -37.74
CA LEU A 15 0.13 -3.51 -36.38
C LEU A 15 -1.09 -3.96 -35.57
N SER A 16 -1.38 -5.26 -35.61
CA SER A 16 -2.35 -5.89 -34.73
C SER A 16 -1.71 -6.05 -33.36
N ALA A 17 -1.72 -4.95 -32.59
CA ALA A 17 -1.53 -4.98 -31.16
C ALA A 17 -2.53 -5.99 -30.58
N LEU A 18 -2.02 -7.16 -30.18
CA LEU A 18 -2.76 -8.09 -29.35
C LEU A 18 -3.02 -7.37 -28.03
N ALA A 19 -4.19 -6.75 -27.94
CA ALA A 19 -4.75 -6.21 -26.72
C ALA A 19 -4.79 -7.35 -25.71
N GLN A 20 -3.82 -7.36 -24.80
CA GLN A 20 -3.83 -8.25 -23.66
C GLN A 20 -5.04 -7.84 -22.81
N PRO A 21 -5.92 -8.77 -22.41
CA PRO A 21 -6.96 -8.46 -21.46
C PRO A 21 -6.27 -8.08 -20.15
N SER A 22 -6.28 -6.79 -19.80
CA SER A 22 -5.96 -6.33 -18.47
C SER A 22 -6.99 -6.94 -17.54
N PHE A 23 -6.61 -8.00 -16.83
CA PHE A 23 -7.35 -8.47 -15.68
C PHE A 23 -7.33 -7.32 -14.67
N ALA A 24 -8.40 -6.52 -14.63
CA ALA A 24 -8.73 -5.74 -13.46
C ALA A 24 -8.91 -6.77 -12.34
N LYS A 25 -7.85 -6.92 -11.52
CA LYS A 25 -7.90 -7.68 -10.29
C LYS A 25 -8.96 -6.95 -9.46
N ASP A 26 -10.14 -7.54 -9.30
CA ASP A 26 -11.10 -7.11 -8.27
C ASP A 26 -10.30 -7.01 -6.98
N ALA A 27 -9.97 -5.77 -6.59
CA ALA A 27 -9.12 -5.52 -5.46
C ALA A 27 -9.99 -5.87 -4.24
N ALA A 28 -9.68 -7.00 -3.60
CA ALA A 28 -10.37 -7.40 -2.39
C ALA A 28 -10.16 -6.30 -1.34
N PRO A 29 -11.18 -5.86 -0.58
CA PRO A 29 -11.08 -4.72 0.32
C PRO A 29 -9.81 -4.80 1.18
N ILE A 30 -9.05 -3.70 1.29
CA ILE A 30 -7.94 -3.67 2.24
C ILE A 30 -8.54 -3.84 3.65
N PRO A 31 -8.21 -4.92 4.38
CA PRO A 31 -8.54 -5.00 5.80
C PRO A 31 -7.77 -3.90 6.53
N SER A 32 -8.30 -3.38 7.65
CA SER A 32 -7.63 -2.36 8.46
C SER A 32 -6.14 -2.69 8.61
N CYS A 33 -5.28 -1.79 8.16
CA CYS A 33 -3.93 -2.19 7.75
C CYS A 33 -3.03 -2.58 8.93
N ALA A 34 -3.33 -2.04 10.12
CA ALA A 34 -2.78 -2.46 11.40
C ALA A 34 -3.87 -3.21 12.19
N MET A 35 -3.87 -4.55 12.13
CA MET A 35 -4.90 -5.39 12.76
C MET A 35 -4.63 -5.71 14.23
N SER A 36 -3.38 -5.54 14.66
CA SER A 36 -2.89 -5.86 16.00
C SER A 36 -1.86 -4.80 16.39
N GLY A 37 -1.56 -4.69 17.67
CA GLY A 37 -0.43 -3.92 18.17
C GLY A 37 0.44 -4.75 19.10
N SER A 38 1.34 -4.07 19.80
CA SER A 38 2.11 -4.60 20.92
C SER A 38 1.20 -5.19 22.01
N LYS A 39 1.67 -6.24 22.70
CA LYS A 39 0.96 -6.84 23.83
C LYS A 39 1.38 -6.27 25.18
N SER A 40 2.57 -5.66 25.25
CA SER A 40 3.18 -5.17 26.48
C SER A 40 3.34 -3.65 26.54
N VAL A 41 3.34 -2.96 25.40
CA VAL A 41 3.55 -1.51 25.31
C VAL A 41 2.29 -0.82 24.80
N PHE A 42 1.82 0.16 25.57
CA PHE A 42 0.64 0.96 25.27
C PHE A 42 1.03 2.43 25.17
N ILE A 43 0.48 3.12 24.19
CA ILE A 43 0.64 4.55 23.93
C ILE A 43 -0.74 5.18 24.05
N GLY A 44 -0.91 6.18 24.92
CA GLY A 44 -2.20 6.83 25.16
C GLY A 44 -3.34 5.85 25.49
N GLY A 45 -3.04 4.71 26.12
CA GLY A 45 -4.04 3.69 26.49
C GLY A 45 -4.39 2.66 25.42
N ALA A 46 -3.82 2.70 24.20
CA ALA A 46 -3.99 1.66 23.19
C ALA A 46 -2.66 0.99 22.81
N PRO A 47 -2.69 -0.24 22.27
CA PRO A 47 -1.48 -0.95 21.85
C PRO A 47 -0.61 -0.13 20.90
N ALA A 48 0.69 -0.07 21.17
CA ALA A 48 1.64 0.61 20.27
C ALA A 48 1.85 -0.18 18.97
N LEU A 49 2.12 0.51 17.86
CA LEU A 49 2.39 -0.14 16.57
C LEU A 49 3.89 -0.35 16.34
N ARG A 50 4.25 -1.58 15.98
CA ARG A 50 5.61 -1.98 15.55
C ARG A 50 5.60 -2.51 14.12
N LEU A 51 6.78 -2.71 13.53
CA LEU A 51 6.93 -3.10 12.14
C LEU A 51 6.14 -4.37 11.73
N SER A 52 6.06 -5.42 12.56
CA SER A 52 5.28 -6.62 12.23
C SER A 52 3.79 -6.39 12.11
N ASP A 53 3.28 -5.33 12.74
CA ASP A 53 1.84 -5.09 12.84
C ASP A 53 1.29 -4.45 11.56
N VAL A 54 2.17 -3.94 10.69
CA VAL A 54 1.84 -3.07 9.55
C VAL A 54 2.21 -3.67 8.19
N VAL A 55 2.44 -4.98 8.14
CA VAL A 55 2.80 -5.71 6.91
C VAL A 55 1.79 -5.55 5.77
N ASN A 56 0.54 -5.24 6.11
CA ASN A 56 -0.55 -5.02 5.16
C ASN A 56 -0.75 -3.54 4.81
N CYS A 57 -0.06 -2.62 5.47
CA CYS A 57 -0.15 -1.20 5.19
C CYS A 57 0.62 -0.83 3.91
N PRO A 58 0.25 0.27 3.24
CA PRO A 58 1.05 0.85 2.17
C PRO A 58 2.39 1.36 2.76
N PRO A 59 3.55 0.81 2.35
CA PRO A 59 4.85 1.12 2.96
C PRO A 59 5.28 2.58 2.81
N GLU A 60 4.75 3.29 1.83
CA GLU A 60 4.95 4.71 1.57
C GLU A 60 4.17 5.63 2.53
N LEU A 61 3.28 5.07 3.35
CA LEU A 61 2.45 5.80 4.32
C LEU A 61 2.87 5.59 5.77
N TYR A 62 3.95 4.81 6.02
CA TYR A 62 4.57 4.75 7.34
C TYR A 62 6.09 4.95 7.28
N GLU A 63 6.62 5.49 8.36
CA GLU A 63 8.04 5.67 8.60
C GLU A 63 8.49 4.69 9.69
N ILE A 64 9.61 4.01 9.47
CA ILE A 64 10.22 3.14 10.46
C ILE A 64 11.10 4.00 11.36
N VAL A 65 10.90 3.89 12.67
CA VAL A 65 11.66 4.61 13.70
C VAL A 65 12.62 3.60 14.36
N PRO A 66 13.86 3.44 13.85
CA PRO A 66 14.78 2.41 14.33
C PRO A 66 15.39 2.71 15.71
N SER A 67 15.29 3.95 16.17
CA SER A 67 15.79 4.38 17.48
C SER A 67 14.91 3.92 18.65
N ILE A 68 13.66 3.53 18.37
CA ILE A 68 12.68 3.12 19.38
C ILE A 68 12.22 1.69 19.07
N MET A 69 12.48 0.79 20.02
CA MET A 69 12.17 -0.63 19.88
C MET A 69 11.01 -1.02 20.79
N ILE A 70 10.00 -1.67 20.22
CA ILE A 70 8.81 -2.20 20.90
C ILE A 70 8.80 -3.72 20.70
N GLU A 71 8.98 -4.47 21.79
CA GLU A 71 9.05 -5.94 21.77
C GLU A 71 10.09 -6.48 20.77
N GLY A 72 11.26 -5.83 20.71
CA GLY A 72 12.36 -6.25 19.83
C GLY A 72 12.20 -5.88 18.37
N GLN A 73 11.19 -5.06 18.02
CA GLN A 73 10.96 -4.58 16.65
C GLN A 73 10.90 -3.05 16.63
N PRO A 74 11.29 -2.40 15.52
CA PRO A 74 11.24 -0.96 15.45
C PRO A 74 9.79 -0.47 15.46
N MET A 75 9.60 0.69 16.09
CA MET A 75 8.36 1.44 16.06
C MET A 75 8.07 1.95 14.64
N VAL A 76 6.79 2.19 14.34
CA VAL A 76 6.37 2.85 13.10
C VAL A 76 5.51 4.09 13.38
N LYS A 77 5.61 5.09 12.52
CA LYS A 77 4.78 6.31 12.53
C LYS A 77 4.04 6.40 11.21
N PHE A 78 2.75 6.69 11.26
CA PHE A 78 1.94 6.84 10.05
C PHE A 78 1.77 8.29 9.65
N ARG A 79 1.59 8.48 8.34
CA ARG A 79 1.10 9.73 7.77
C ARG A 79 -0.17 9.48 6.96
N SER A 80 -1.03 10.47 6.91
CA SER A 80 -2.16 10.46 5.97
C SER A 80 -1.65 10.62 4.54
N GLY A 81 -2.27 9.93 3.59
CA GLY A 81 -1.93 10.05 2.18
C GLY A 81 -2.48 8.93 1.30
N ALA A 82 -2.12 9.01 0.02
CA ALA A 82 -2.44 7.99 -0.97
C ALA A 82 -1.23 7.10 -1.23
N GLY A 83 -1.50 5.80 -1.34
CA GLY A 83 -0.51 4.77 -1.59
C GLY A 83 -0.92 3.82 -2.72
N GLU A 84 0.02 3.02 -3.19
CA GLU A 84 -0.18 1.96 -4.19
C GLU A 84 -1.21 0.94 -3.70
N LYS A 85 -1.13 0.57 -2.41
CA LYS A 85 -2.09 -0.38 -1.83
C LYS A 85 -3.42 0.28 -1.51
N GLY A 86 -3.47 1.58 -1.23
CA GLY A 86 -4.69 2.33 -0.88
C GLY A 86 -4.40 3.65 -0.16
N ASN A 87 -5.45 4.37 0.21
CA ASN A 87 -5.37 5.62 0.98
C ASN A 87 -5.45 5.33 2.47
N CYS A 88 -4.63 6.02 3.26
CA CYS A 88 -4.72 5.96 4.71
C CYS A 88 -4.95 7.35 5.29
N THR A 89 -5.79 7.40 6.33
CA THR A 89 -5.91 8.53 7.25
C THR A 89 -5.27 8.11 8.56
N ALA A 90 -4.32 8.91 9.04
CA ALA A 90 -3.64 8.72 10.31
C ALA A 90 -3.95 9.91 11.22
N SER A 91 -4.35 9.62 12.45
CA SER A 91 -4.49 10.60 13.54
C SER A 91 -3.43 10.27 14.57
N GLY A 92 -2.45 11.16 14.79
CA GLY A 92 -1.42 10.88 15.79
C GLY A 92 -1.96 10.96 17.22
N GLU A 93 -1.32 10.23 18.12
CA GLU A 93 -1.56 10.36 19.55
C GLU A 93 -0.86 11.63 20.07
N GLU A 94 -1.57 12.43 20.88
CA GLU A 94 -1.15 13.80 21.22
C GLU A 94 -0.32 13.89 22.51
N THR A 95 -0.29 12.86 23.36
CA THR A 95 0.35 12.89 24.68
C THR A 95 1.77 12.29 24.69
N VAL A 96 2.09 11.43 23.73
CA VAL A 96 3.38 10.74 23.60
C VAL A 96 3.99 11.06 22.24
N MET A 97 5.24 11.52 22.28
CA MET A 97 6.00 11.92 21.11
C MET A 97 7.18 10.97 20.88
N ALA A 98 7.45 10.64 19.62
CA ALA A 98 8.61 9.88 19.16
C ALA A 98 9.36 10.67 18.09
N GLU A 99 10.64 10.93 18.34
CA GLU A 99 11.52 11.71 17.46
C GLU A 99 10.91 13.06 17.05
N GLY A 100 10.32 13.77 18.01
CA GLY A 100 9.72 15.09 17.78
C GLY A 100 8.40 15.08 16.99
N GLY A 101 7.84 13.91 16.67
CA GLY A 101 6.50 13.79 16.07
C GLY A 101 5.55 12.96 16.91
N GLN A 102 4.26 13.06 16.60
CA GLN A 102 3.22 12.25 17.24
C GLN A 102 3.45 10.77 16.97
N THR A 103 3.03 9.96 17.93
CA THR A 103 3.12 8.50 17.84
C THR A 103 1.85 7.92 17.20
N SER A 104 1.95 6.70 16.67
CA SER A 104 0.80 5.96 16.15
C SER A 104 0.54 4.74 17.03
N ARG A 105 -0.70 4.59 17.49
CA ARG A 105 -1.20 3.41 18.21
C ARG A 105 -2.24 2.68 17.38
N LEU A 106 -2.61 1.48 17.80
CA LEU A 106 -3.68 0.72 17.18
C LEU A 106 -4.99 1.53 17.23
N GLY A 107 -5.63 1.66 16.07
CA GLY A 107 -6.86 2.44 15.90
C GLY A 107 -6.66 3.87 15.37
N ASP A 108 -5.43 4.39 15.39
CA ASP A 108 -5.11 5.72 14.85
C ASP A 108 -5.07 5.78 13.33
N VAL A 109 -5.00 4.62 12.68
CA VAL A 109 -4.82 4.49 11.23
C VAL A 109 -5.99 3.75 10.63
N SER A 110 -6.65 4.39 9.68
CA SER A 110 -7.71 3.79 8.87
C SER A 110 -7.31 3.85 7.41
N CYS A 111 -7.30 2.69 6.74
CA CYS A 111 -6.94 2.60 5.32
C CYS A 111 -8.09 2.00 4.51
N SER A 112 -8.28 2.53 3.30
CA SER A 112 -9.23 2.05 2.29
C SER A 112 -8.53 1.89 0.95
N GLN A 113 -9.11 1.09 0.04
CA GLN A 113 -8.65 1.07 -1.34
C GLN A 113 -8.94 2.39 -2.06
N ASN A 114 -8.13 2.65 -3.08
CA ASN A 114 -8.37 3.65 -4.11
C ASN A 114 -9.43 3.15 -5.10
#